data_AF-A0A6P0RUH3-F1
#
_entry.id   AF-A0A6P0RUH3-F1
#
_cell.length_a   1.000
_cell.length_b   1.000
_cell.length_c   1.000
_cell.angle_alpha   90.00
_cell.angle_beta   90.00
_cell.angle_gamma   90.00
#
_symmetry.space_group_name_H-M   'P 1'
#
loop_
_entity.id
_entity.type
_entity.pdbx_description
1 polymer ?
#
loop_
_entity_poly.entity_id
_entity_poly.type
_entity_poly.pdbx_seq_one_letter_code
_entity_poly.pdbx_strand_id
1 'polypeptide(L)'
;MINPQRHYLHLRKQKAIQYHLWRLTEDEYRQLRNSSLPIKIDSKLMLQLMLSERDNPERLSLPKALLSLEDNFGKSSDRFDEWKSSFSFPLLFRLDKPVGRFFYLLRIGDYRGALDFLLYRLLENGADGYDIRTYREPFELEFSHKEINEFICYVYGFLTGFALSTCNRPIEPFIRSIDSNHILYGYRDGEFFEEQIDSQEEYQAAIKAFEEKYGSLQQERQSQNLRSLLEKITGEAMTEK
;
A
#
# COMPACT_ATOMS: atom_id res chain seq x y z
N MET A 1 -1.93 9.98 24.01
CA MET A 1 -3.22 10.31 23.37
C MET A 1 -3.16 9.83 21.93
N ILE A 2 -4.00 8.88 21.54
CA ILE A 2 -4.08 8.39 20.15
C ILE A 2 -4.94 9.40 19.39
N ASN A 3 -4.40 9.99 18.32
CA ASN A 3 -5.11 10.91 17.47
C ASN A 3 -6.33 10.19 16.84
N PRO A 4 -7.58 10.62 17.11
CA PRO A 4 -8.79 9.89 16.74
C PRO A 4 -9.08 9.82 15.24
N GLN A 5 -8.26 10.43 14.38
CA GLN A 5 -8.38 10.35 12.92
C GLN A 5 -7.33 9.46 12.23
N ARG A 6 -6.50 8.74 12.99
CA ARG A 6 -5.44 7.91 12.41
C ARG A 6 -5.96 6.50 12.12
N HIS A 7 -5.92 6.11 10.86
CA HIS A 7 -6.20 4.73 10.46
C HIS A 7 -5.30 3.74 11.21
N TYR A 8 -5.93 2.72 11.78
CA TYR A 8 -5.31 1.77 12.68
C TYR A 8 -5.88 0.37 12.43
N LEU A 9 -5.00 -0.60 12.25
CA LEU A 9 -5.34 -2.00 12.09
C LEU A 9 -4.65 -2.83 13.16
N HIS A 10 -5.43 -3.61 13.89
CA HIS A 10 -4.95 -4.58 14.87
C HIS A 10 -5.18 -5.99 14.32
N LEU A 11 -4.09 -6.74 14.18
CA LEU A 11 -4.09 -8.08 13.65
C LEU A 11 -3.63 -9.05 14.72
N ARG A 12 -4.43 -10.10 14.96
CA ARG A 12 -4.15 -11.14 15.95
C ARG A 12 -4.08 -12.50 15.26
N LYS A 13 -2.85 -13.04 15.16
CA LYS A 13 -2.63 -14.38 14.59
C LYS A 13 -2.67 -15.48 15.67
N GLN A 14 -2.12 -15.22 16.86
CA GLN A 14 -2.06 -16.16 17.98
C GLN A 14 -2.30 -15.45 19.32
N LYS A 15 -2.50 -16.20 20.42
CA LYS A 15 -2.80 -15.58 21.73
C LYS A 15 -1.68 -14.66 22.25
N ALA A 16 -0.42 -14.90 21.87
CA ALA A 16 0.76 -14.24 22.44
C ALA A 16 1.46 -13.19 21.54
N ILE A 17 1.14 -13.12 20.25
CA ILE A 17 1.74 -12.16 19.32
C ILE A 17 0.64 -11.24 18.79
N GLN A 18 0.85 -9.93 18.92
CA GLN A 18 -0.06 -8.91 18.43
C GLN A 18 0.67 -7.99 17.46
N TYR A 19 0.01 -7.70 16.34
CA TYR A 19 0.52 -6.82 15.31
C TYR A 19 -0.36 -5.58 15.24
N HIS A 20 0.26 -4.42 15.30
CA HIS A 20 -0.43 -3.15 15.26
C HIS A 20 0.13 -2.28 14.15
N LEU A 21 -0.74 -1.78 13.29
CA LEU A 21 -0.38 -0.98 12.12
C LEU A 21 -1.08 0.37 12.20
N TRP A 22 -0.32 1.46 12.13
CA TRP A 22 -0.85 2.81 12.02
C TRP A 22 -0.41 3.45 10.71
N ARG A 23 -1.35 4.09 10.00
CA ARG A 23 -1.00 4.96 8.88
C ARG A 23 -0.11 6.11 9.35
N LEU A 24 1.04 6.28 8.71
CA LEU A 24 1.94 7.42 8.92
C LEU A 24 1.71 8.48 7.85
N THR A 25 1.82 9.75 8.21
CA THR A 25 2.04 10.80 7.19
C THR A 25 3.42 10.62 6.55
N GLU A 26 3.62 11.25 5.39
CA GLU A 26 4.90 11.15 4.68
C GLU A 26 6.07 11.74 5.48
N ASP A 27 5.81 12.81 6.21
CA ASP A 27 6.84 13.48 7.01
C ASP A 27 7.18 12.67 8.26
N GLU A 28 6.20 12.03 8.90
CA GLU A 28 6.46 11.08 9.99
C GLU A 28 7.29 9.88 9.50
N TYR A 29 6.92 9.30 8.36
CA TYR A 29 7.68 8.18 7.80
C TYR A 29 9.11 8.59 7.48
N ARG A 30 9.32 9.77 6.89
CA ARG A 30 10.66 10.29 6.57
C ARG A 30 11.51 10.51 7.82
N GLN A 31 10.94 11.12 8.85
CA GLN A 31 11.63 11.36 10.12
C GLN A 31 12.04 10.05 10.77
N LEU A 32 11.11 9.09 10.86
CA LEU A 32 11.38 7.77 11.44
C LEU A 32 12.37 6.96 10.59
N ARG A 33 12.37 7.13 9.26
CA ARG A 33 13.26 6.41 8.35
C ARG A 33 14.74 6.72 8.64
N ASN A 34 15.06 7.94 9.06
CA ASN A 34 16.42 8.35 9.43
C ASN A 34 16.97 7.62 10.66
N SER A 35 16.09 7.08 11.50
CA SER A 35 16.42 6.32 12.70
C SER A 35 16.07 4.84 12.55
N SER A 36 16.18 4.28 11.34
CA SER A 36 15.79 2.89 11.08
C SER A 36 16.76 2.13 10.19
N LEU A 37 16.82 0.82 10.39
CA LEU A 37 17.67 -0.11 9.66
C LEU A 37 16.84 -0.98 8.71
N PRO A 38 17.16 -1.04 7.40
CA PRO A 38 16.47 -1.92 6.47
C PRO A 38 16.68 -3.39 6.83
N ILE A 39 15.61 -4.17 6.81
CA ILE A 39 15.61 -5.61 7.09
C ILE A 39 15.45 -6.39 5.79
N LYS A 40 16.24 -7.44 5.61
CA LYS A 40 16.12 -8.35 4.48
C LYS A 40 14.80 -9.11 4.57
N ILE A 41 14.09 -9.12 3.46
CA ILE A 41 12.91 -9.95 3.25
C ILE A 41 13.32 -11.16 2.42
N ASP A 42 12.68 -12.30 2.67
CA ASP A 42 12.90 -13.53 1.92
C ASP A 42 12.50 -13.36 0.45
N SER A 43 13.50 -13.25 -0.42
CA SER A 43 13.27 -13.11 -1.86
C SER A 43 12.59 -14.33 -2.47
N LYS A 44 12.74 -15.53 -1.89
CA LYS A 44 12.03 -16.73 -2.34
C LYS A 44 10.56 -16.66 -2.00
N LEU A 45 10.20 -16.17 -0.81
CA LEU A 45 8.80 -15.94 -0.46
C LEU A 45 8.17 -14.91 -1.41
N MET A 46 8.85 -13.78 -1.65
CA MET A 46 8.34 -12.75 -2.56
C MET A 46 8.16 -13.29 -3.98
N LEU A 47 9.11 -14.10 -4.47
CA LEU A 47 8.97 -14.77 -5.76
C LEU A 47 7.82 -15.78 -5.76
N GLN A 48 7.64 -16.55 -4.69
CA GLN A 48 6.52 -17.48 -4.56
C GLN A 48 5.18 -16.75 -4.61
N LEU A 49 5.01 -15.66 -3.86
CA LEU A 49 3.80 -14.82 -3.89
C LEU A 49 3.57 -14.17 -5.26
N MET A 50 4.60 -13.98 -6.07
CA MET A 50 4.47 -13.47 -7.43
C MET A 50 4.09 -14.58 -8.43
N LEU A 51 4.72 -15.75 -8.31
CA LEU A 51 4.56 -16.86 -9.25
C LEU A 51 3.32 -17.71 -8.99
N SER A 52 2.94 -17.94 -7.72
CA SER A 52 1.73 -18.70 -7.36
C SER A 52 0.47 -18.04 -7.90
N GLU A 53 0.56 -16.76 -8.24
CA GLU A 53 -0.56 -15.93 -8.64
C GLU A 53 -0.67 -15.74 -10.15
N ARG A 54 0.31 -16.17 -10.95
CA ARG A 54 0.33 -15.88 -12.39
C ARG A 54 -0.91 -16.40 -13.12
N ASP A 55 -1.41 -17.57 -12.70
CA ASP A 55 -2.58 -18.23 -13.28
C ASP A 55 -3.73 -18.41 -12.26
N ASN A 56 -3.65 -17.78 -11.09
CA ASN A 56 -4.68 -17.89 -10.05
C ASN A 56 -5.76 -16.81 -10.23
N PRO A 57 -7.01 -17.15 -10.59
CA PRO A 57 -8.09 -16.17 -10.73
C PRO A 57 -8.50 -15.53 -9.40
N GLU A 58 -8.20 -16.19 -8.27
CA GLU A 58 -8.48 -15.67 -6.93
C GLU A 58 -7.33 -14.83 -6.37
N ARG A 59 -6.30 -14.54 -7.18
CA ARG A 59 -5.15 -13.75 -6.74
C ARG A 59 -5.54 -12.38 -6.21
N LEU A 60 -4.71 -11.89 -5.29
CA LEU A 60 -4.72 -10.48 -4.93
C LEU A 60 -4.04 -9.68 -6.05
N SER A 61 -4.84 -9.23 -7.02
CA SER A 61 -4.38 -8.31 -8.06
C SER A 61 -4.08 -6.93 -7.48
N LEU A 62 -3.26 -6.15 -8.19
CA LEU A 62 -2.90 -4.77 -7.81
C LEU A 62 -4.11 -3.86 -7.55
N PRO A 63 -5.18 -3.82 -8.37
CA PRO A 63 -6.32 -2.96 -8.08
C PRO A 63 -7.04 -3.40 -6.79
N LYS A 64 -7.14 -4.72 -6.55
CA LYS A 64 -7.72 -5.25 -5.32
C LYS A 64 -6.86 -4.92 -4.10
N ALA A 65 -5.54 -5.06 -4.22
CA ALA A 65 -4.59 -4.68 -3.17
C ALA A 65 -4.70 -3.18 -2.84
N LEU A 66 -4.72 -2.32 -3.87
CA LEU A 66 -4.87 -0.88 -3.72
C LEU A 66 -6.14 -0.54 -2.96
N LEU A 67 -7.30 -1.00 -3.42
CA LEU A 67 -8.58 -0.70 -2.77
C LEU A 67 -8.65 -1.22 -1.33
N SER A 68 -8.16 -2.45 -1.09
CA SER A 68 -8.10 -3.01 0.26
C SER A 68 -7.23 -2.16 1.18
N LEU A 69 -6.08 -1.68 0.69
CA LEU A 69 -5.20 -0.82 1.47
C LEU A 69 -5.81 0.58 1.68
N GLU A 70 -6.46 1.16 0.68
CA GLU A 70 -7.12 2.47 0.80
C GLU A 70 -8.27 2.45 1.82
N ASP A 71 -9.02 1.36 1.88
CA ASP A 71 -10.09 1.21 2.86
C ASP A 71 -9.58 1.08 4.29
N ASN A 72 -8.49 0.34 4.47
CA ASN A 72 -7.93 0.13 5.80
C ASN A 72 -7.12 1.34 6.27
N PHE A 73 -6.44 2.03 5.36
CA PHE A 73 -5.38 2.98 5.70
C PHE A 73 -5.56 4.38 5.11
N GLY A 74 -6.65 4.64 4.39
CA GLY A 74 -6.89 5.90 3.68
C GLY A 74 -6.07 5.98 2.39
N LYS A 75 -6.08 7.12 1.71
CA LYS A 75 -5.40 7.27 0.41
C LYS A 75 -3.91 6.89 0.45
N SER A 76 -3.45 6.38 -0.69
CA SER A 76 -2.04 6.14 -0.95
C SER A 76 -1.19 7.39 -0.72
N SER A 77 0.08 7.21 -0.36
CA SER A 77 1.08 8.28 -0.33
C SER A 77 1.55 8.58 -1.74
N ASP A 78 1.87 9.83 -2.04
CA ASP A 78 2.37 10.25 -3.36
C ASP A 78 3.90 10.13 -3.46
N ARG A 79 4.57 9.60 -2.43
CA ARG A 79 6.04 9.46 -2.39
C ARG A 79 6.50 8.04 -2.67
N PHE A 80 6.58 7.72 -3.95
CA PHE A 80 7.18 6.51 -4.47
C PHE A 80 7.86 6.79 -5.82
N ASP A 81 8.50 5.79 -6.40
CA ASP A 81 9.06 5.88 -7.75
C ASP A 81 7.92 5.65 -8.75
N GLU A 82 7.25 6.71 -9.21
CA GLU A 82 6.09 6.64 -10.12
C GLU A 82 6.39 5.89 -11.43
N TRP A 83 7.66 5.83 -11.83
CA TRP A 83 8.07 5.03 -12.98
C TRP A 83 7.95 3.53 -12.71
N LYS A 84 8.18 3.09 -11.46
CA LYS A 84 8.22 1.65 -11.09
C LYS A 84 7.09 1.21 -10.18
N SER A 85 6.30 2.13 -9.67
CA SER A 85 5.29 1.92 -8.64
C SER A 85 4.13 2.86 -8.89
N SER A 86 2.97 2.53 -8.33
CA SER A 86 1.72 3.28 -8.49
C SER A 86 1.00 3.56 -7.18
N PHE A 87 1.39 2.91 -6.08
CA PHE A 87 0.90 3.20 -4.74
C PHE A 87 1.93 2.88 -3.64
N SER A 88 1.81 3.58 -2.52
CA SER A 88 2.59 3.31 -1.31
C SER A 88 1.86 3.63 -0.01
N PHE A 89 1.95 2.72 0.95
CA PHE A 89 1.34 2.82 2.27
C PHE A 89 2.43 2.73 3.34
N PRO A 90 3.01 3.86 3.76
CA PRO A 90 3.91 3.89 4.91
C PRO A 90 3.12 3.73 6.22
N LEU A 91 3.54 2.75 7.00
CA LEU A 91 2.92 2.31 8.23
C LEU A 91 3.95 2.24 9.37
N LEU A 92 3.54 2.67 10.56
CA LEU A 92 4.22 2.28 11.80
C LEU A 92 3.72 0.89 12.18
N PHE A 93 4.63 -0.04 12.35
CA PHE A 93 4.35 -1.40 12.76
C PHE A 93 4.90 -1.64 14.17
N ARG A 94 4.01 -1.95 15.12
CA ARG A 94 4.39 -2.41 16.46
C ARG A 94 4.10 -3.89 16.60
N LEU A 95 5.12 -4.60 17.05
CA LEU A 95 5.09 -6.02 17.37
C LEU A 95 5.13 -6.17 18.90
N ASP A 96 4.05 -6.69 19.50
CA ASP A 96 4.00 -7.00 20.92
C ASP A 96 4.15 -8.53 21.11
N LYS A 97 5.16 -8.93 21.91
CA LYS A 97 5.51 -10.32 22.27
C LYS A 97 5.71 -10.42 23.79
N PRO A 98 5.73 -11.64 24.37
CA PRO A 98 6.04 -11.79 25.80
C PRO A 98 7.41 -11.24 26.20
N VAL A 99 8.38 -11.34 25.29
CA VAL A 99 9.77 -10.88 25.51
C VAL A 99 9.94 -9.37 25.37
N GLY A 100 8.95 -8.66 24.85
CA GLY A 100 9.04 -7.21 24.66
C GLY A 100 8.17 -6.67 23.55
N ARG A 101 8.33 -5.37 23.35
CA ARG A 101 7.66 -4.58 22.33
C ARG A 101 8.71 -4.04 21.38
N PHE A 102 8.46 -4.19 20.08
CA PHE A 102 9.38 -3.78 19.04
C PHE A 102 8.67 -2.91 18.02
N PHE A 103 9.39 -1.93 17.48
CA PHE A 103 8.86 -1.00 16.49
C PHE A 103 9.61 -1.12 15.17
N TYR A 104 8.85 -1.14 14.10
CA TYR A 104 9.31 -1.20 12.72
C TYR A 104 8.56 -0.17 11.89
N LEU A 105 9.16 0.24 10.78
CA LEU A 105 8.43 0.81 9.65
C LEU A 105 8.12 -0.31 8.68
N LEU A 106 6.87 -0.33 8.22
CA LEU A 106 6.43 -1.20 7.13
C LEU A 106 5.96 -0.30 6.00
N ARG A 107 6.41 -0.56 4.78
CA ARG A 107 5.86 0.04 3.58
C ARG A 107 5.28 -1.07 2.72
N ILE A 108 3.98 -0.99 2.48
CA ILE A 108 3.29 -1.86 1.52
C ILE A 108 3.04 -1.03 0.28
N GLY A 109 3.46 -1.51 -0.88
CA GLY A 109 3.30 -0.80 -2.15
C GLY A 109 3.43 -1.79 -3.29
N ASP A 110 3.24 -1.34 -4.52
CA ASP A 110 3.66 -2.12 -5.68
C ASP A 110 5.08 -1.75 -6.10
N TYR A 111 5.77 -2.69 -6.74
CA TYR A 111 7.03 -2.44 -7.43
C TYR A 111 7.11 -3.34 -8.66
N ARG A 112 7.12 -2.73 -9.83
CA ARG A 112 7.20 -3.38 -11.15
C ARG A 112 6.16 -4.48 -11.36
N GLY A 113 4.92 -4.20 -10.95
CA GLY A 113 3.80 -5.13 -11.15
C GLY A 113 3.57 -6.14 -10.03
N ALA A 114 4.40 -6.14 -8.98
CA ALA A 114 4.23 -7.04 -7.84
C ALA A 114 3.96 -6.25 -6.55
N LEU A 115 3.15 -6.82 -5.65
CA LEU A 115 3.00 -6.29 -4.30
C LEU A 115 4.30 -6.51 -3.52
N ASP A 116 4.83 -5.46 -2.91
CA ASP A 116 6.10 -5.42 -2.21
C ASP A 116 5.93 -4.99 -0.75
N PHE A 117 6.77 -5.56 0.12
CA PHE A 117 6.79 -5.30 1.55
C PHE A 117 8.19 -4.88 1.97
N LEU A 118 8.39 -3.61 2.31
CA LEU A 118 9.66 -3.14 2.87
C LEU A 118 9.56 -2.97 4.37
N LEU A 119 10.51 -3.56 5.09
CA LEU A 119 10.57 -3.56 6.55
C LEU A 119 11.83 -2.87 7.04
N TYR A 120 11.70 -1.99 8.03
CA TYR A 120 12.82 -1.31 8.67
C TYR A 120 12.67 -1.39 10.19
N ARG A 121 13.71 -1.83 10.91
CA ARG A 121 13.72 -1.80 12.38
C ARG A 121 13.96 -0.37 12.86
N LEU A 122 13.09 0.17 13.71
CA LEU A 122 13.26 1.49 14.30
C LEU A 122 14.22 1.46 15.49
N LEU A 123 15.17 2.38 15.57
CA LEU A 123 16.08 2.53 16.69
C LEU A 123 15.66 3.75 17.51
N GLU A 124 15.13 3.52 18.71
CA GLU A 124 14.57 4.58 19.57
C GLU A 124 15.63 5.60 20.03
N ASN A 125 16.88 5.15 20.14
CA ASN A 125 18.03 5.99 20.52
C ASN A 125 18.77 6.58 19.31
N GLY A 126 18.18 6.51 18.11
CA GLY A 126 18.83 6.94 16.87
C GLY A 126 19.67 5.85 16.20
N ALA A 127 20.14 6.14 14.99
CA ALA A 127 20.89 5.21 14.13
C ALA A 127 22.37 5.62 13.98
N ASP A 128 22.90 6.43 14.90
CA ASP A 128 24.29 6.89 14.86
C ASP A 128 25.26 5.70 14.87
N GLY A 129 26.24 5.73 13.98
CA GLY A 129 27.20 4.64 13.81
C GLY A 129 26.70 3.46 12.96
N TYR A 130 25.44 3.48 12.49
CA TYR A 130 24.93 2.49 11.55
C TYR A 130 24.86 3.03 10.12
N ASP A 131 25.20 2.19 9.15
CA ASP A 131 24.79 2.42 7.76
C ASP A 131 23.31 2.04 7.57
N ILE A 132 22.47 3.07 7.46
CA ILE A 132 21.02 2.98 7.26
C ILE A 132 20.60 2.56 5.84
N ARG A 133 21.55 2.36 4.93
CA ARG A 133 21.32 1.88 3.55
C ARG A 133 21.59 0.39 3.40
N THR A 134 22.38 -0.20 4.29
CA THR A 134 22.75 -1.62 4.23
C THR A 134 21.69 -2.50 4.88
N TYR A 135 21.10 -3.39 4.09
CA TYR A 135 20.13 -4.40 4.55
C TYR A 135 20.74 -5.34 5.59
N ARG A 136 20.01 -5.56 6.69
CA ARG A 136 20.38 -6.41 7.81
C ARG A 136 19.54 -7.67 7.85
N GLU A 137 20.11 -8.75 8.39
CA GLU A 137 19.31 -9.92 8.74
C GLU A 137 18.24 -9.55 9.79
N PRO A 138 17.10 -10.26 9.81
CA PRO A 138 16.12 -10.14 10.87
C PRO A 138 16.70 -10.30 12.28
N PHE A 139 16.13 -9.57 13.24
CA PHE A 139 16.52 -9.69 14.65
C PHE A 139 15.78 -10.88 15.27
N GLU A 140 16.43 -12.04 15.33
CA GLU A 140 15.80 -13.32 15.67
C GLU A 140 14.97 -13.34 16.98
N LEU A 141 15.40 -12.62 18.02
CA LEU A 141 14.65 -12.55 19.28
C LEU A 141 13.43 -11.62 19.19
N GLU A 142 13.47 -10.63 18.31
CA GLU A 142 12.42 -9.63 18.12
C GLU A 142 11.40 -10.10 17.09
N PHE A 143 11.84 -10.28 15.85
CA PHE A 143 11.03 -10.64 14.70
C PHE A 143 11.88 -11.48 13.73
N SER A 144 11.90 -12.79 13.99
CA SER A 144 12.68 -13.76 13.23
C SER A 144 12.27 -13.81 11.76
N HIS A 145 13.16 -14.36 10.93
CA HIS A 145 12.87 -14.57 9.51
C HIS A 145 11.56 -15.36 9.28
N LYS A 146 11.32 -16.40 10.09
CA LYS A 146 10.09 -17.19 10.03
C LYS A 146 8.86 -16.35 10.37
N GLU A 147 8.93 -15.55 11.44
CA GLU A 147 7.82 -14.69 11.86
C GLU A 147 7.52 -13.59 10.83
N ILE A 148 8.55 -13.03 10.18
CA ILE A 148 8.38 -12.07 9.07
C ILE A 148 7.63 -12.70 7.91
N ASN A 149 8.09 -13.86 7.43
CA ASN A 149 7.43 -14.59 6.34
C ASN A 149 5.97 -14.90 6.68
N GLU A 150 5.75 -15.38 7.90
CA GLU A 150 4.44 -15.68 8.45
C GLU A 150 3.51 -14.47 8.57
N PHE A 151 4.06 -13.30 8.88
CA PHE A 151 3.35 -12.03 8.94
C PHE A 151 3.00 -11.54 7.53
N ILE A 152 3.94 -11.60 6.58
CA ILE A 152 3.70 -11.23 5.18
C ILE A 152 2.58 -12.09 4.59
N CYS A 153 2.64 -13.41 4.74
CA CYS A 153 1.57 -14.30 4.28
C CYS A 153 0.22 -13.98 4.95
N TYR A 154 0.24 -13.63 6.24
CA TYR A 154 -0.97 -13.28 6.96
C TYR A 154 -1.57 -11.95 6.47
N VAL A 155 -0.76 -10.92 6.24
CA VAL A 155 -1.21 -9.63 5.68
C VAL A 155 -1.71 -9.83 4.25
N TYR A 156 -1.00 -10.60 3.43
CA TYR A 156 -1.42 -10.94 2.09
C TYR A 156 -2.80 -11.62 2.09
N GLY A 157 -2.97 -12.68 2.88
CA GLY A 157 -4.26 -13.37 3.01
C GLY A 157 -5.37 -12.49 3.59
N PHE A 158 -5.05 -11.59 4.52
CA PHE A 158 -5.99 -10.59 5.02
C PHE A 158 -6.47 -9.66 3.89
N LEU A 159 -5.55 -9.13 3.07
CA LEU A 159 -5.90 -8.24 1.96
C LEU A 159 -6.71 -8.97 0.88
N THR A 160 -6.40 -10.25 0.61
CA THR A 160 -7.19 -11.11 -0.29
C THR A 160 -8.62 -11.30 0.23
N GLY A 161 -8.77 -11.71 1.49
CA GLY A 161 -10.09 -11.89 2.10
C GLY A 161 -10.89 -10.60 2.18
N PHE A 162 -10.21 -9.48 2.48
CA PHE A 162 -10.83 -8.16 2.52
C PHE A 162 -11.32 -7.75 1.12
N ALA A 163 -10.49 -7.90 0.09
CA ALA A 163 -10.84 -7.58 -1.30
C ALA A 163 -12.14 -8.29 -1.72
N LEU A 164 -12.27 -9.59 -1.41
CA LEU A 164 -13.48 -10.38 -1.69
C LEU A 164 -14.73 -9.82 -1.00
N SER A 165 -14.59 -9.26 0.21
CA SER A 165 -15.71 -8.69 0.96
C SER A 165 -16.11 -7.29 0.48
N THR A 166 -15.14 -6.50 0.01
CA THR A 166 -15.34 -5.12 -0.47
C THR A 166 -15.90 -5.03 -1.89
N CYS A 167 -15.88 -6.11 -2.68
CA CYS A 167 -16.52 -6.16 -3.99
C CYS A 167 -18.04 -5.87 -3.96
N ASN A 168 -18.66 -5.81 -2.78
CA ASN A 168 -20.10 -5.54 -2.64
C ASN A 168 -20.47 -4.05 -2.64
N ARG A 169 -19.50 -3.14 -2.63
CA ARG A 169 -19.76 -1.69 -2.74
C ARG A 169 -19.58 -1.22 -4.18
N PRO A 170 -20.28 -0.16 -4.61
CA PRO A 170 -19.99 0.48 -5.90
C PRO A 170 -18.55 0.95 -5.95
N ILE A 171 -17.78 0.45 -6.92
CA ILE A 171 -16.41 0.88 -7.21
C ILE A 171 -16.45 1.76 -8.44
N GLU A 172 -15.72 2.87 -8.38
CA GLU A 172 -15.66 3.80 -9.47
C GLU A 172 -14.60 3.38 -10.49
N PRO A 173 -14.81 3.68 -11.78
CA PRO A 173 -13.77 3.43 -12.76
C PRO A 173 -12.48 4.19 -12.42
N PHE A 174 -11.38 3.47 -12.37
CA PHE A 174 -10.05 4.04 -12.22
C PHE A 174 -9.02 3.25 -13.02
N ILE A 175 -7.92 3.92 -13.34
CA ILE A 175 -6.74 3.33 -13.96
C ILE A 175 -5.49 3.80 -13.23
N ARG A 176 -4.54 2.89 -13.08
CA ARG A 176 -3.20 3.12 -12.57
C ARG A 176 -2.20 2.52 -13.54
N SER A 177 -1.01 3.11 -13.57
CA SER A 177 0.02 2.82 -14.54
C SER A 177 1.33 2.50 -13.81
N ILE A 178 2.07 1.51 -14.32
CA ILE A 178 3.45 1.25 -13.93
C ILE A 178 4.27 1.26 -15.21
N ASP A 179 4.79 2.44 -15.50
CA ASP A 179 5.34 2.75 -16.81
C ASP A 179 6.58 1.91 -17.15
N SER A 180 7.40 1.52 -16.15
CA SER A 180 8.63 0.74 -16.38
C SER A 180 8.43 -0.63 -17.00
N ASN A 181 7.22 -1.16 -16.93
CA ASN A 181 6.85 -2.47 -17.41
C ASN A 181 5.61 -2.43 -18.31
N HIS A 182 5.13 -1.24 -18.69
CA HIS A 182 3.89 -1.02 -19.42
C HIS A 182 2.70 -1.78 -18.81
N ILE A 183 2.59 -1.77 -17.48
CA ILE A 183 1.47 -2.42 -16.78
C ILE A 183 0.38 -1.38 -16.55
N LEU A 184 -0.85 -1.74 -16.92
CA LEU A 184 -2.06 -1.00 -16.58
C LEU A 184 -2.95 -1.86 -15.72
N TYR A 185 -3.52 -1.27 -14.68
CA TYR A 185 -4.50 -1.97 -13.86
C TYR A 185 -5.55 -1.02 -13.33
N GLY A 186 -6.69 -1.57 -12.92
CA GLY A 186 -7.75 -0.75 -12.38
C GLY A 186 -9.09 -1.45 -12.32
N TYR A 187 -10.13 -0.64 -12.45
CA TYR A 187 -11.52 -1.06 -12.49
C TYR A 187 -12.24 -0.34 -13.62
N ARG A 188 -12.94 -1.09 -14.48
CA ARG A 188 -13.74 -0.55 -15.59
C ARG A 188 -14.89 -1.49 -15.91
N ASP A 189 -16.02 -0.95 -16.36
CA ASP A 189 -17.16 -1.74 -16.84
C ASP A 189 -17.63 -2.85 -15.86
N GLY A 190 -17.47 -2.63 -14.55
CA GLY A 190 -17.87 -3.60 -13.52
C GLY A 190 -16.79 -4.60 -13.10
N GLU A 191 -15.63 -4.61 -13.76
CA GLU A 191 -14.60 -5.62 -13.60
C GLU A 191 -13.23 -5.03 -13.26
N PHE A 192 -12.45 -5.79 -12.49
CA PHE A 192 -11.05 -5.51 -12.24
C PHE A 192 -10.18 -5.98 -13.41
N PHE A 193 -9.19 -5.18 -13.78
CA PHE A 193 -8.22 -5.56 -14.81
C PHE A 193 -6.79 -5.30 -14.35
N GLU A 194 -5.86 -6.10 -14.86
CA GLU A 194 -4.41 -5.95 -14.69
C GLU A 194 -3.74 -6.59 -15.92
N GLU A 195 -3.13 -5.76 -16.75
CA GLU A 195 -2.69 -6.10 -18.10
C GLU A 195 -1.26 -5.58 -18.29
N GLN A 196 -0.37 -6.40 -18.86
CA GLN A 196 0.93 -5.98 -19.33
C GLN A 196 0.83 -5.76 -20.84
N ILE A 197 1.24 -4.58 -21.32
CA ILE A 197 1.13 -4.19 -22.73
C ILE A 197 2.51 -4.21 -23.38
N ASP A 198 2.62 -4.86 -24.54
CA ASP A 198 3.93 -5.16 -25.14
C ASP A 198 4.58 -3.92 -25.77
N SER A 199 3.80 -2.98 -26.29
CA SER A 199 4.31 -1.78 -26.97
C SER A 199 3.96 -0.48 -26.23
N GLN A 200 4.85 0.51 -26.33
CA GLN A 200 4.63 1.85 -25.76
C GLN A 200 3.43 2.53 -26.44
N GLU A 201 3.24 2.33 -27.74
CA GLU A 201 2.14 2.91 -28.50
C GLU A 201 0.78 2.41 -28.02
N GLU A 202 0.62 1.08 -27.86
CA GLU A 202 -0.61 0.48 -27.34
C GLU A 202 -0.85 0.89 -25.88
N TYR A 203 0.22 0.97 -25.09
CA TYR A 203 0.15 1.38 -23.69
C TYR A 203 -0.43 2.80 -23.54
N GLN A 204 0.10 3.74 -24.31
CA GLN A 204 -0.39 5.12 -24.32
C GLN A 204 -1.82 5.22 -24.90
N ALA A 205 -2.12 4.44 -25.95
CA ALA A 205 -3.45 4.39 -26.52
C ALA A 205 -4.50 3.87 -25.52
N ALA A 206 -4.16 2.87 -24.71
CA ALA A 206 -5.05 2.31 -23.69
C ALA A 206 -5.34 3.31 -22.56
N ILE A 207 -4.34 4.07 -22.11
CA ILE A 207 -4.53 5.15 -21.12
C ILE A 207 -5.47 6.20 -21.70
N LYS A 208 -5.19 6.68 -22.92
CA LYS A 208 -5.99 7.72 -23.57
C LYS A 208 -7.44 7.28 -23.79
N ALA A 209 -7.66 6.04 -24.24
CA ALA A 209 -9.00 5.48 -24.41
C ALA A 209 -9.77 5.41 -23.09
N PHE A 210 -9.09 5.11 -21.98
CA PHE A 210 -9.70 5.16 -20.65
C PHE A 210 -10.11 6.59 -20.27
N GLU A 211 -9.20 7.56 -20.44
CA GLU A 211 -9.46 8.97 -20.15
C GLU A 211 -10.59 9.55 -21.01
N GLU A 212 -10.66 9.20 -22.30
CA GLU A 212 -11.73 9.64 -23.20
C GLU A 212 -13.10 9.09 -22.75
N LYS A 213 -13.15 7.85 -22.23
CA LYS A 213 -14.40 7.21 -21.77
C LYS A 213 -14.83 7.63 -20.37
N TYR A 214 -13.88 7.79 -19.44
CA TYR A 214 -14.14 7.96 -18.01
C TYR A 214 -13.64 9.29 -17.41
N GLY A 215 -12.87 10.08 -18.16
CA GLY A 215 -12.23 11.30 -17.65
C GLY A 215 -13.19 12.41 -17.23
N SER A 216 -14.36 12.53 -17.88
CA SER A 216 -15.41 13.47 -17.47
C SER A 216 -15.93 13.18 -16.06
N LEU A 217 -16.14 11.91 -15.72
CA LEU A 217 -16.54 11.49 -14.37
C LEU A 217 -15.47 11.88 -13.33
N GLN A 218 -14.19 11.73 -13.67
CA GLN A 218 -13.10 12.10 -12.77
C GLN A 218 -13.01 13.62 -12.55
N GLN A 219 -13.18 14.43 -13.61
CA GLN A 219 -13.15 15.89 -13.53
C GLN A 219 -14.33 16.48 -12.73
N GLU A 220 -15.54 15.97 -12.94
CA GLU A 220 -16.73 16.37 -12.18
C GLU A 220 -16.53 16.11 -10.67
N ARG A 221 -15.96 14.97 -10.32
CA ARG A 221 -15.64 14.60 -8.93
C ARG A 221 -14.53 15.44 -8.32
N GLN A 222 -13.45 15.70 -9.05
CA GLN A 222 -12.39 16.59 -8.58
C GLN A 222 -12.95 17.99 -8.29
N SER A 223 -13.86 18.47 -9.15
CA SER A 223 -14.55 19.74 -8.95
C SER A 223 -15.47 19.72 -7.71
N GLN A 224 -16.25 18.65 -7.51
CA GLN A 224 -17.08 18.47 -6.31
C GLN A 224 -16.26 18.35 -5.02
N ASN A 225 -15.17 17.57 -5.04
CA ASN A 225 -14.26 17.41 -3.91
C ASN A 225 -13.55 18.72 -3.56
N LEU A 226 -13.09 19.46 -4.57
CA LEU A 226 -12.48 20.78 -4.38
C LEU A 226 -13.49 21.74 -3.76
N ARG A 227 -14.74 21.76 -4.25
CA ARG A 227 -15.81 22.57 -3.65
C ARG A 227 -16.05 22.18 -2.19
N SER A 228 -16.29 20.91 -1.90
CA SER A 228 -16.51 20.44 -0.52
C SER A 228 -15.34 20.77 0.40
N LEU A 229 -14.10 20.67 -0.10
CA LEU A 229 -12.91 21.07 0.64
C LEU A 229 -12.87 22.58 0.89
N LEU A 230 -13.18 23.39 -0.12
CA LEU A 230 -13.27 24.85 0.01
C LEU A 230 -14.35 25.24 1.02
N GLU A 231 -15.55 24.68 0.93
CA GLU A 231 -16.65 24.92 1.89
C GLU A 231 -16.25 24.53 3.32
N LYS A 232 -15.53 23.42 3.50
CA LYS A 232 -15.01 23.00 4.80
C LYS A 232 -13.98 23.97 5.37
N ILE A 233 -13.16 24.58 4.50
CA ILE A 233 -12.11 25.53 4.90
C ILE A 233 -12.71 26.91 5.18
N THR A 234 -13.63 27.39 4.33
CA THR A 234 -14.19 28.75 4.39
C THR A 234 -15.43 28.85 5.28
N GLY A 235 -16.18 27.76 5.47
CA GLY A 235 -17.48 27.76 6.15
C GLY A 235 -18.62 28.32 5.30
N GLU A 236 -18.37 28.64 4.03
CA GLU A 236 -19.35 29.22 3.10
C GLU A 236 -19.79 28.16 2.08
N ALA A 237 -21.10 27.99 1.88
CA ALA A 237 -21.62 27.12 0.82
C ALA A 237 -21.36 27.76 -0.55
N MET A 238 -20.70 27.04 -1.45
CA MET A 238 -20.37 27.51 -2.80
C MET A 238 -21.57 27.26 -3.72
N THR A 239 -22.50 28.21 -3.83
CA THR A 239 -23.62 28.14 -4.79
C THR A 239 -23.16 28.37 -6.23
N GLU A 240 -23.61 27.52 -7.15
CA GLU A 240 -23.44 27.73 -8.60
C GLU A 240 -24.25 28.96 -9.05
N LYS A 241 -23.64 29.77 -9.94
CA LYS A 241 -24.30 30.82 -10.71
C LYS A 241 -24.63 30.32 -12.10
#